data_AF-A0A932E6N5-F1
#
_entry.id   AF-A0A932E6N5-F1
#
_cell.length_a   1.000
_cell.length_b   1.000
_cell.length_c   1.000
_cell.angle_alpha   90.00
_cell.angle_beta   90.00
_cell.angle_gamma   90.00
#
_symmetry.space_group_name_H-M   'P 1'
#
loop_
_entity.id
_entity.type
_entity.pdbx_description
1 polymer ?
#
loop_
_entity_poly.entity_id
_entity_poly.type
_entity_poly.pdbx_seq_one_letter_code
_entity_poly.pdbx_strand_id
1 'polypeptide(L)'
;MPSVNKFLRIAAIFALPASLFAAEGGGVSPAAARLVDFGGGWAITNSMATGWAISLLLIAFVLWLVRKPQILPTKGQAVFESLIEALRELFEPIVGKKAFPAAFPLLVTFFVFILFHNWMGLLPGVGTIGLGHDVDGHFHLTKPWIRPFTSDFNSTIALAAVSFGGWLILILKYAGPKFIFHDL
;
A
#
# COMPACT_ATOMS: atom_id res chain seq x y z
N MET A 1 4.55 24.76 24.83
CA MET A 1 4.35 23.52 24.03
C MET A 1 5.21 23.56 22.76
N PRO A 2 6.49 23.15 22.78
CA PRO A 2 7.40 23.24 21.63
C PRO A 2 7.43 21.99 20.72
N SER A 3 6.94 20.84 21.20
CA SER A 3 7.06 19.55 20.50
C SER A 3 6.07 19.37 19.34
N VAL A 4 4.85 19.89 19.48
CA VAL A 4 3.78 19.77 18.47
C VAL A 4 4.14 20.53 17.18
N ASN A 5 4.74 21.72 17.30
CA ASN A 5 5.19 22.51 16.15
C ASN A 5 6.34 21.84 15.39
N LYS A 6 7.15 21.00 16.06
CA LYS A 6 8.24 20.26 15.42
C LYS A 6 7.71 19.10 14.59
N PHE A 7 6.70 18.39 15.09
CA PHE A 7 6.05 17.29 14.38
C PHE A 7 5.25 17.79 13.16
N LEU A 8 4.49 18.86 13.31
CA LEU A 8 3.77 19.50 12.20
C LEU A 8 4.70 20.02 11.11
N ARG A 9 5.88 20.55 11.48
CA ARG A 9 6.89 20.98 10.50
C ARG A 9 7.52 19.80 9.75
N ILE A 10 7.77 18.68 10.44
CA ILE A 10 8.29 17.47 9.79
C ILE A 10 7.22 16.86 8.86
N ALA A 11 5.98 16.75 9.32
CA ALA A 11 4.86 16.29 8.49
C ALA A 11 4.62 17.19 7.26
N ALA A 12 4.74 18.51 7.43
CA ALA A 12 4.65 19.46 6.32
C ALA A 12 5.80 19.32 5.31
N ILE A 13 7.02 18.99 5.76
CA ILE A 13 8.16 18.69 4.88
C ILE A 13 7.94 17.40 4.08
N PHE A 14 7.16 16.44 4.58
CA PHE A 14 6.78 15.24 3.82
C PHE A 14 5.55 15.47 2.91
N ALA A 15 4.63 16.37 3.28
CA ALA A 15 3.42 16.65 2.52
C ALA A 15 3.62 17.61 1.33
N LEU A 16 4.54 18.58 1.44
CA LEU A 16 4.83 19.54 0.37
C LEU A 16 5.50 18.97 -0.90
N PRO A 17 6.47 18.03 -0.81
CA PRO A 17 7.02 17.39 -2.01
C PRO A 17 6.00 16.46 -2.68
N ALA A 18 5.07 15.87 -1.94
CA ALA A 18 4.08 14.94 -2.50
C ALA A 18 3.18 15.60 -3.56
N SER A 19 2.86 16.90 -3.43
CA SER A 19 2.07 17.64 -4.43
C SER A 19 2.91 18.18 -5.59
N LEU A 20 4.18 18.51 -5.35
CA LEU A 20 5.10 18.99 -6.40
C LEU A 20 5.57 17.86 -7.34
N PHE A 21 5.72 16.64 -6.84
CA PHE A 21 6.11 15.48 -7.66
C PHE A 21 4.93 14.72 -8.28
N ALA A 22 3.69 14.96 -7.81
CA ALA A 22 2.49 14.37 -8.43
C ALA A 22 2.10 15.02 -9.76
N ALA A 23 2.72 16.16 -10.12
CA ALA A 23 2.38 16.95 -11.30
C ALA A 23 3.15 16.58 -12.59
N GLU A 24 4.19 15.73 -12.53
CA GLU A 24 4.84 15.24 -13.76
C GLU A 24 4.13 13.98 -14.29
N GLY A 25 3.32 14.19 -15.34
CA GLY A 25 2.58 13.17 -16.10
C GLY A 25 3.46 12.23 -16.92
N GLY A 26 4.55 11.70 -16.35
CA GLY A 26 5.33 10.59 -16.89
C GLY A 26 4.79 9.24 -16.42
N GLY A 27 3.52 8.98 -16.66
CA GLY A 27 2.86 7.75 -16.21
C GLY A 27 3.47 6.51 -16.86
N VAL A 28 3.97 5.58 -16.04
CA VAL A 28 4.40 4.26 -16.49
C VAL A 28 3.22 3.54 -17.13
N SER A 29 3.44 2.80 -18.23
CA SER A 29 2.38 2.05 -18.92
C SER A 29 1.48 1.27 -17.94
N PRO A 30 0.14 1.37 -18.08
CA PRO A 30 -0.81 0.65 -17.24
C PRO A 30 -0.57 -0.85 -17.23
N ALA A 31 -0.10 -1.41 -18.35
CA ALA A 31 0.29 -2.81 -18.45
C ALA A 31 1.71 -3.03 -17.90
N ALA A 32 1.84 -3.94 -16.94
CA ALA A 32 3.16 -4.34 -16.45
C ALA A 32 3.94 -5.19 -17.45
N ALA A 33 5.25 -4.96 -17.49
CA ALA A 33 6.13 -5.72 -18.34
C ALA A 33 6.29 -7.13 -17.78
N ARG A 34 6.10 -8.14 -18.65
CA ARG A 34 6.25 -9.55 -18.30
C ARG A 34 7.74 -9.86 -18.07
N LEU A 35 8.06 -10.46 -16.93
CA LEU A 35 9.39 -10.95 -16.60
C LEU A 35 9.53 -12.40 -17.02
N VAL A 36 8.57 -13.23 -16.64
CA VAL A 36 8.50 -14.66 -17.00
C VAL A 36 7.13 -14.92 -17.61
N ASP A 37 7.10 -15.44 -18.83
CA ASP A 37 5.87 -15.83 -19.52
C ASP A 37 5.79 -17.36 -19.52
N PHE A 38 4.74 -17.90 -18.92
CA PHE A 38 4.49 -19.34 -18.84
C PHE A 38 3.55 -19.83 -19.96
N GLY A 39 3.08 -18.92 -20.83
CA GLY A 39 2.10 -19.21 -21.87
C GLY A 39 0.65 -19.15 -21.36
N GLY A 40 -0.30 -19.03 -22.30
CA GLY A 40 -1.74 -19.06 -21.97
C GLY A 40 -2.27 -17.87 -21.18
N GLY A 41 -1.56 -16.73 -21.18
CA GLY A 41 -1.92 -15.53 -20.41
C GLY A 41 -1.35 -15.47 -18.99
N TRP A 42 -0.61 -16.50 -18.58
CA TRP A 42 0.06 -16.55 -17.28
C TRP A 42 1.47 -15.99 -17.37
N ALA A 43 1.69 -14.83 -16.76
CA ALA A 43 3.01 -14.22 -16.68
C ALA A 43 3.25 -13.58 -15.33
N ILE A 44 4.47 -13.72 -14.81
CA ILE A 44 4.93 -12.93 -13.67
C ILE A 44 5.40 -11.59 -14.21
N THR A 45 4.81 -10.51 -13.73
CA THR A 45 5.19 -9.14 -14.12
C THR A 45 6.20 -8.54 -13.16
N ASN A 46 6.93 -7.53 -13.62
CA ASN A 46 7.83 -6.73 -12.78
C ASN A 46 7.10 -6.05 -11.61
N SER A 47 5.83 -5.69 -11.82
CA SER A 47 4.94 -5.17 -10.77
C SER A 47 4.75 -6.19 -9.65
N MET A 48 4.44 -7.45 -10.00
CA MET A 48 4.24 -8.54 -9.03
C MET A 48 5.52 -8.81 -8.23
N ALA A 49 6.67 -8.92 -8.89
CA ALA A 49 7.95 -9.15 -8.24
C ALA A 49 8.29 -8.02 -7.24
N THR A 50 8.04 -6.76 -7.65
CA THR A 50 8.22 -5.60 -6.77
C THR A 50 7.28 -5.67 -5.56
N GLY A 51 6.00 -6.02 -5.77
CA GLY A 51 5.01 -6.22 -4.72
C GLY A 51 5.41 -7.28 -3.68
N TRP A 52 5.97 -8.41 -4.13
CA TRP A 52 6.46 -9.46 -3.22
C TRP A 52 7.69 -9.02 -2.43
N ALA A 53 8.65 -8.37 -3.08
CA ALA A 53 9.84 -7.86 -2.41
C ALA A 53 9.49 -6.85 -1.31
N ILE A 54 8.55 -5.95 -1.59
CA ILE A 54 8.10 -4.94 -0.62
C ILE A 54 7.28 -5.57 0.50
N SER A 55 6.39 -6.52 0.19
CA SER A 55 5.68 -7.28 1.21
C SER A 55 6.66 -7.96 2.17
N LEU A 56 7.69 -8.62 1.66
CA LEU A 56 8.72 -9.26 2.48
C LEU A 56 9.47 -8.25 3.34
N LEU A 57 9.84 -7.10 2.77
CA LEU A 57 10.51 -6.02 3.50
C LEU A 57 9.64 -5.46 4.63
N LEU A 58 8.35 -5.20 4.36
CA LEU A 58 7.41 -4.69 5.36
C LEU A 58 7.20 -5.69 6.49
N ILE A 59 7.02 -6.97 6.15
CA ILE A 59 6.88 -8.05 7.14
C ILE A 59 8.16 -8.12 8.00
N ALA A 60 9.34 -8.14 7.39
CA ALA A 60 10.60 -8.18 8.11
C ALA A 60 10.78 -6.95 9.01
N PHE A 61 10.42 -5.75 8.52
CA PHE A 61 10.49 -4.50 9.27
C PHE A 61 9.57 -4.51 10.49
N VAL A 62 8.30 -4.92 10.33
CA VAL A 62 7.35 -5.01 11.44
C VAL A 62 7.78 -6.07 12.45
N LEU A 63 8.21 -7.25 12.01
CA LEU A 63 8.72 -8.30 12.89
C LEU A 63 9.98 -7.87 13.64
N TRP A 64 10.85 -7.08 13.01
CA TRP A 64 12.02 -6.51 13.66
C TRP A 64 11.64 -5.47 14.72
N LEU A 65 10.65 -4.62 14.44
CA LEU A 65 10.19 -3.57 15.34
C LEU A 65 9.47 -4.11 16.57
N VAL A 66 8.69 -5.19 16.41
CA VAL A 66 7.86 -5.80 17.47
C VAL A 66 8.56 -6.98 18.19
N ARG A 67 9.82 -7.28 17.84
CA ARG A 67 10.52 -8.50 18.28
C ARG A 67 10.73 -8.64 19.79
N LYS A 68 10.75 -7.53 20.54
CA LYS A 68 10.90 -7.51 22.01
C LYS A 68 10.00 -6.41 22.59
N PRO A 69 8.68 -6.66 22.71
CA PRO A 69 7.78 -5.67 23.30
C PRO A 69 8.18 -5.44 24.76
N GLN A 70 8.48 -4.19 25.10
CA GLN A 70 8.80 -3.79 26.47
C GLN A 70 7.62 -3.02 27.06
N ILE A 71 7.40 -3.16 28.38
CA ILE A 71 6.33 -2.44 29.09
C ILE A 71 6.64 -0.93 29.10
N LEU A 72 7.92 -0.54 29.24
CA LEU A 72 8.36 0.82 28.93
C LEU A 72 8.71 0.86 27.44
N PRO A 73 7.94 1.57 26.59
CA PRO A 73 8.13 1.53 25.16
C PRO A 73 9.44 2.19 24.77
N THR A 74 10.20 1.52 23.90
CA THR A 74 11.33 2.15 23.21
C THR A 74 10.84 3.22 22.24
N LYS A 75 11.70 4.15 21.81
CA LYS A 75 11.29 5.22 20.87
C LYS A 75 10.63 4.69 19.59
N GLY A 76 11.11 3.56 19.05
CA GLY A 76 10.54 2.92 17.86
C GLY A 76 9.19 2.25 18.12
N GLN A 77 9.06 1.55 19.26
CA GLN A 77 7.80 0.96 19.71
C GLN A 77 6.73 2.05 19.93
N ALA A 78 7.09 3.18 20.55
CA ALA A 78 6.16 4.29 20.78
C ALA A 78 5.60 4.88 19.47
N VAL A 79 6.44 5.04 18.43
CA VAL A 79 5.98 5.50 17.11
C VAL A 79 5.01 4.48 16.50
N PHE A 80 5.35 3.20 16.55
CA PHE A 80 4.50 2.15 15.98
C PHE A 80 3.16 2.02 16.73
N GLU A 81 3.18 1.99 18.05
CA GLU A 81 1.97 1.96 18.87
C GLU A 81 1.09 3.18 18.60
N SER A 82 1.67 4.38 18.52
CA SER A 82 0.91 5.59 18.18
C SER A 82 0.27 5.53 16.79
N LEU A 83 0.95 4.93 15.81
CA LEU A 83 0.40 4.73 14.47
C LEU A 83 -0.77 3.73 14.49
N ILE A 84 -0.59 2.60 15.16
CA ILE A 84 -1.64 1.57 15.27
C ILE A 84 -2.85 2.11 16.04
N GLU A 85 -2.64 2.89 17.09
CA GLU A 85 -3.72 3.52 17.85
C GLU A 85 -4.46 4.57 17.00
N ALA A 86 -3.75 5.42 16.26
CA ALA A 86 -4.37 6.36 15.33
C ALA A 86 -5.21 5.65 14.25
N LEU A 87 -4.72 4.52 13.71
CA LEU A 87 -5.49 3.72 12.76
C LEU A 87 -6.72 3.05 13.41
N ARG A 88 -6.63 2.66 14.69
CA ARG A 88 -7.78 2.14 15.44
C ARG A 88 -8.85 3.21 15.61
N GLU A 89 -8.46 4.39 16.09
CA GLU A 89 -9.37 5.53 16.28
C GLU A 89 -10.03 5.97 14.96
N LEU A 90 -9.31 5.84 13.84
CA LEU A 90 -9.83 6.12 12.50
C LEU A 90 -10.87 5.07 12.05
N PHE A 91 -10.57 3.78 12.21
CA PHE A 91 -11.37 2.70 11.62
C PHE A 91 -12.51 2.19 12.52
N GLU A 92 -12.36 2.24 13.85
CA GLU A 92 -13.37 1.71 14.79
C GLU A 92 -14.74 2.37 14.64
N PRO A 93 -14.85 3.72 14.50
CA PRO A 93 -16.14 4.37 14.30
C PRO A 93 -16.81 4.00 12.97
N ILE A 94 -16.01 3.71 11.94
CA ILE A 94 -16.48 3.42 10.57
C ILE A 94 -17.02 2.00 10.48
N VAL A 95 -16.28 1.03 11.02
CA VAL A 95 -16.63 -0.41 10.95
C VAL A 95 -17.66 -0.79 12.02
N GLY A 96 -17.63 -0.10 13.16
CA GLY A 96 -18.41 -0.44 14.34
C GLY A 96 -17.74 -1.51 15.21
N LYS A 97 -17.94 -1.37 16.52
CA LYS A 97 -17.26 -2.14 17.58
C LYS A 97 -17.34 -3.66 17.42
N LYS A 98 -18.43 -4.17 16.84
CA LYS A 98 -18.69 -5.61 16.71
C LYS A 98 -17.82 -6.27 15.62
N ALA A 99 -17.67 -5.63 14.47
CA ALA A 99 -16.90 -6.16 13.34
C ALA A 99 -15.43 -5.69 13.36
N PHE A 100 -15.13 -4.62 14.09
CA PHE A 100 -13.81 -4.00 14.13
C PHE A 100 -12.65 -4.96 14.44
N PRO A 101 -12.69 -5.83 15.48
CA PRO A 101 -11.57 -6.71 15.79
C PRO A 101 -11.19 -7.66 14.65
N ALA A 102 -12.16 -8.05 13.82
CA ALA A 102 -11.92 -8.92 12.66
C ALA A 102 -11.55 -8.14 11.40
N ALA A 103 -12.07 -6.92 11.22
CA ALA A 103 -11.75 -6.07 10.07
C ALA A 103 -10.39 -5.38 10.21
N PHE A 104 -9.96 -5.06 11.44
CA PHE A 104 -8.79 -4.24 11.70
C PHE A 104 -7.49 -4.78 11.07
N PRO A 105 -7.13 -6.07 11.18
CA PRO A 105 -5.93 -6.59 10.54
C PRO A 105 -5.94 -6.42 9.01
N LEU A 106 -7.10 -6.63 8.38
CA LEU A 106 -7.27 -6.47 6.94
C LEU A 106 -7.12 -5.00 6.52
N LEU A 107 -7.79 -4.09 7.23
CA LEU A 107 -7.76 -2.65 6.96
C LEU A 107 -6.37 -2.05 7.14
N VAL A 108 -5.70 -2.37 8.25
CA VAL A 108 -4.33 -1.89 8.51
C VAL A 108 -3.36 -2.44 7.47
N THR A 109 -3.51 -3.72 7.08
CA THR A 109 -2.66 -4.31 6.04
C THR A 109 -2.85 -3.59 4.71
N PHE A 110 -4.09 -3.41 4.25
CA PHE A 110 -4.37 -2.66 3.02
C PHE A 110 -3.83 -1.24 3.09
N PHE A 111 -4.09 -0.53 4.20
CA PHE A 111 -3.64 0.84 4.37
C PHE A 111 -2.12 0.95 4.26
N VAL A 112 -1.37 0.18 5.06
CA VAL A 112 0.09 0.22 5.07
C VAL A 112 0.65 -0.24 3.73
N PHE A 113 0.15 -1.34 3.17
CA PHE A 113 0.61 -1.88 1.89
C PHE A 113 0.44 -0.86 0.75
N ILE A 114 -0.76 -0.29 0.61
CA ILE A 114 -1.07 0.68 -0.44
C ILE A 114 -0.28 1.97 -0.22
N LEU A 115 -0.19 2.48 1.02
CA LEU A 115 0.55 3.69 1.34
C LEU A 115 2.02 3.58 0.93
N PHE A 116 2.69 2.49 1.31
CA PHE A 116 4.09 2.27 0.94
C PHE A 116 4.27 2.15 -0.56
N HIS A 117 3.41 1.41 -1.25
CA HIS A 117 3.48 1.30 -2.71
C HIS A 117 3.28 2.64 -3.42
N ASN A 118 2.34 3.45 -2.93
CA ASN A 118 2.11 4.77 -3.49
C ASN A 118 3.31 5.68 -3.26
N TRP A 119 3.90 5.67 -2.06
CA TRP A 119 5.11 6.46 -1.75
C TRP A 119 6.33 6.03 -2.54
N MET A 120 6.46 4.74 -2.86
CA MET A 120 7.53 4.26 -3.71
C MET A 120 7.47 4.81 -5.12
N GLY A 121 6.27 5.12 -5.63
CA GLY A 121 6.14 5.82 -6.92
C GLY A 121 6.80 7.19 -6.95
N LEU A 122 7.04 7.81 -5.78
CA LEU A 122 7.75 9.09 -5.66
C LEU A 122 9.27 8.93 -5.51
N LEU A 123 9.79 7.72 -5.31
CA LEU A 123 11.23 7.53 -5.13
C LEU A 123 11.97 7.61 -6.47
N PRO A 124 13.07 8.37 -6.56
CA PRO A 124 13.88 8.40 -7.77
C PRO A 124 14.41 6.99 -8.05
N GLY A 125 14.26 6.54 -9.29
CA GLY A 125 14.63 5.19 -9.74
C GLY A 125 13.47 4.18 -9.79
N VAL A 126 12.33 4.46 -9.15
CA VAL A 126 11.11 3.65 -9.29
C VAL A 126 10.32 4.17 -10.50
N GLY A 127 10.00 3.30 -11.45
CA GLY A 127 9.28 3.66 -12.68
C GLY A 127 10.10 4.47 -13.70
N THR A 128 11.33 4.89 -13.35
CA THR A 128 12.18 5.80 -14.12
C THR A 128 13.49 5.17 -14.60
N ILE A 129 13.91 4.04 -14.02
CA ILE A 129 15.07 3.26 -14.47
C ILE A 129 14.58 1.95 -15.11
N GLY A 130 15.04 1.69 -16.34
CA GLY A 130 14.67 0.49 -17.06
C GLY A 130 15.21 0.46 -18.47
N LEU A 131 14.83 -0.59 -19.20
CA LEU A 131 15.13 -0.70 -20.62
C LEU A 131 14.16 0.20 -21.39
N GLY A 132 14.71 0.98 -22.30
CA GLY A 132 13.99 1.94 -23.12
C GLY A 132 14.56 1.98 -24.52
N HIS A 133 13.82 2.60 -25.43
CA HIS A 133 14.27 2.91 -26.78
C HIS A 133 14.18 4.41 -26.99
N ASP A 134 15.16 4.96 -27.69
CA ASP A 134 15.15 6.37 -28.06
C ASP A 134 14.17 6.56 -29.23
N VAL A 135 13.18 7.44 -29.03
CA VAL A 135 12.26 7.87 -30.09
C VAL A 135 12.29 9.39 -30.11
N ASP A 136 12.70 9.97 -31.24
CA ASP A 136 12.76 11.42 -31.46
C ASP A 136 13.61 12.21 -30.44
N GLY A 137 14.72 11.64 -29.95
CA GLY A 137 15.64 12.31 -29.02
C GLY A 137 15.17 12.31 -27.57
N HIS A 138 14.06 11.61 -27.29
CA HIS A 138 13.54 11.38 -25.94
C HIS A 138 13.62 9.87 -25.62
N PHE A 139 14.28 9.54 -24.51
CA PHE A 139 14.38 8.15 -24.03
C PHE A 139 13.03 7.68 -23.50
N HIS A 140 12.32 6.85 -24.28
CA HIS A 140 11.05 6.25 -23.86
C HIS A 140 11.28 4.94 -23.11
N LEU A 141 10.96 4.94 -21.82
CA LEU A 141 11.02 3.76 -20.97
C LEU A 141 9.93 2.76 -21.36
N THR A 142 10.34 1.62 -21.92
CA THR A 142 9.42 0.53 -22.31
C THR A 142 9.31 -0.54 -21.22
N LYS A 143 10.37 -0.77 -20.44
CA LYS A 143 10.41 -1.80 -19.40
C LYS A 143 11.15 -1.30 -18.15
N PRO A 144 10.46 -0.60 -17.23
CA PRO A 144 11.03 -0.24 -15.93
C PRO A 144 11.40 -1.49 -15.14
N TRP A 145 12.52 -1.46 -14.44
CA TRP A 145 12.94 -2.60 -13.61
C TRP A 145 12.14 -2.68 -12.31
N ILE A 146 11.93 -1.54 -11.66
CA ILE A 146 11.15 -1.41 -10.43
C ILE A 146 9.93 -0.56 -10.76
N ARG A 147 8.73 -1.02 -10.40
CA ARG A 147 7.50 -0.22 -10.50
C ARG A 147 6.62 -0.45 -9.28
N PRO A 148 5.82 0.54 -8.85
CA PRO A 148 4.87 0.33 -7.77
C PRO A 148 3.90 -0.79 -8.13
N PHE A 149 3.53 -1.62 -7.15
CA PHE A 149 2.53 -2.66 -7.39
C PHE A 149 1.21 -2.04 -7.82
N THR A 150 0.83 -0.90 -7.24
CA THR A 150 -0.42 -0.18 -7.51
C THR A 150 -0.52 0.48 -8.89
N SER A 151 0.54 0.48 -9.71
CA SER A 151 0.51 1.08 -11.06
C SER A 151 0.04 0.12 -12.16
N ASP A 152 -0.25 -1.15 -11.85
CA ASP A 152 -0.80 -2.15 -12.77
C ASP A 152 -2.32 -2.30 -12.62
N PHE A 153 -3.00 -2.65 -13.69
CA PHE A 153 -4.41 -3.00 -13.64
C PHE A 153 -4.64 -4.34 -12.94
N ASN A 154 -3.75 -5.32 -13.18
CA ASN A 154 -3.89 -6.65 -12.58
C ASN A 154 -3.79 -6.61 -11.04
N SER A 155 -2.92 -5.75 -10.51
CA SER A 155 -2.74 -5.58 -9.07
C SER A 155 -3.90 -4.87 -8.41
N THR A 156 -4.44 -3.83 -9.04
CA THR A 156 -5.60 -3.08 -8.53
C THR A 156 -6.85 -3.95 -8.54
N ILE A 157 -7.07 -4.75 -9.60
CA ILE A 157 -8.12 -5.79 -9.61
C ILE A 157 -7.90 -6.82 -8.51
N ALA A 158 -6.67 -7.31 -8.32
CA ALA A 158 -6.39 -8.28 -7.28
C ALA A 158 -6.71 -7.73 -5.88
N LEU A 159 -6.28 -6.50 -5.59
CA LEU A 159 -6.60 -5.83 -4.32
C LEU A 159 -8.10 -5.62 -4.15
N ALA A 160 -8.81 -5.22 -5.22
CA ALA A 160 -10.26 -5.07 -5.20
C ALA A 160 -10.94 -6.40 -4.89
N ALA A 161 -10.55 -7.49 -5.57
CA ALA A 161 -11.11 -8.82 -5.34
C ALA A 161 -10.89 -9.30 -3.89
N VAL A 162 -9.69 -9.12 -3.34
CA VAL A 162 -9.40 -9.45 -1.93
C VAL A 162 -10.23 -8.59 -0.99
N SER A 163 -10.38 -7.30 -1.27
CA SER A 163 -11.19 -6.37 -0.46
C SER A 163 -12.66 -6.77 -0.48
N PHE A 164 -13.26 -6.94 -1.67
CA PHE A 164 -14.66 -7.36 -1.82
C PHE A 164 -14.91 -8.73 -1.19
N GLY A 165 -14.03 -9.71 -1.41
CA GLY A 165 -14.14 -11.04 -0.81
C GLY A 165 -14.03 -11.01 0.72
N GLY A 166 -13.03 -10.30 1.25
CA GLY A 166 -12.86 -10.14 2.69
C GLY A 166 -14.04 -9.42 3.33
N TRP A 167 -14.53 -8.35 2.70
CA TRP A 167 -15.68 -7.59 3.19
C TRP A 167 -16.97 -8.41 3.15
N LEU A 168 -17.20 -9.17 2.07
CA LEU A 168 -18.34 -10.08 1.96
C LEU A 168 -18.35 -11.10 3.11
N ILE A 169 -17.19 -11.69 3.43
CA ILE A 169 -17.06 -12.62 4.56
C ILE A 169 -17.41 -11.93 5.89
N LEU A 170 -16.92 -10.71 6.11
CA LEU A 170 -17.21 -9.95 7.33
C LEU A 170 -18.71 -9.61 7.45
N ILE A 171 -19.36 -9.16 6.37
CA ILE A 171 -20.79 -8.88 6.36
C ILE A 171 -21.58 -10.15 6.69
N LEU A 172 -21.31 -11.25 6.00
CA LEU A 172 -21.99 -12.52 6.22
C LEU A 172 -21.84 -13.02 7.67
N LYS A 173 -20.67 -12.81 8.28
CA LYS A 173 -20.38 -13.24 9.65
C LYS A 173 -21.01 -12.33 10.71
N TYR A 174 -21.03 -11.01 10.50
CA TYR A 174 -21.37 -10.04 11.56
C TYR A 174 -22.78 -9.42 11.42
N ALA A 175 -23.24 -9.18 10.19
CA ALA A 175 -24.57 -8.67 9.88
C ALA A 175 -25.56 -9.82 9.58
N GLY A 176 -25.05 -10.89 8.96
CA GLY A 176 -25.83 -12.08 8.62
C GLY A 176 -26.42 -12.02 7.20
N PRO A 177 -26.64 -13.18 6.54
CA PRO A 177 -27.06 -13.21 5.14
C PRO A 177 -28.46 -12.62 4.90
N LYS A 178 -29.34 -12.67 5.90
CA LYS A 178 -30.69 -12.08 5.81
C LYS A 178 -30.67 -10.55 5.74
N PHE A 179 -29.64 -9.92 6.30
CA PHE A 179 -29.49 -8.46 6.27
C PHE A 179 -29.24 -7.98 4.83
N ILE A 180 -28.42 -8.70 4.06
CA ILE A 180 -28.07 -8.35 2.68
C ILE A 180 -29.32 -8.31 1.78
N PHE A 181 -30.24 -9.26 1.91
CA PHE A 181 -31.45 -9.31 1.08
C PHE A 181 -32.55 -8.33 1.52
N HIS A 182 -32.43 -7.71 2.69
CA HIS A 182 -33.40 -6.73 3.19
C HIS A 182 -32.95 -5.28 2.94
N ASP A 183 -31.65 -5.06 2.69
CA ASP A 183 -31.04 -3.75 2.49
C ASP A 183 -30.68 -3.46 1.01
N LEU A 184 -30.81 -4.46 0.12
CA LEU A 184 -30.68 -4.35 -1.34
C LEU A 184 -32.05 -4.17 -2.00
#